data_AF-A0AAX3BDD4-F1
#
_entry.id   AF-A0AAX3BDD4-F1
#
_cell.length_a   1.000
_cell.length_b   1.000
_cell.length_c   1.000
_cell.angle_alpha   90.00
_cell.angle_beta   90.00
_cell.angle_gamma   90.00
#
_symmetry.space_group_name_H-M   'P 1'
#
loop_
_entity.id
_entity.type
_entity.pdbx_description
1 polymer ?
#
loop_
_entity_poly.entity_id
_entity_poly.type
_entity_poly.pdbx_seq_one_letter_code
_entity_poly.pdbx_strand_id
1 'polypeptide(L)'
;MHPLFLALLATLFTWGMTALGAGLVLVTPRMSQKFLDAMLGFAAGVMIAASFWSLLLPALELAEESGQIPWLVAGMGFVLGGVFLRLADNFLPHLHIGLPESEKEGFPTHWKTNASWCIRFNSWQ
;
A
#
# COMPACT_ATOMS: atom_id res chain seq x y z
N MET A 1 1.15 -8.49 -33.28
CA MET A 1 2.02 -8.03 -32.17
C MET A 1 2.15 -9.19 -31.19
N HIS A 2 3.38 -9.57 -30.81
CA HIS A 2 3.59 -10.70 -29.91
C HIS A 2 3.17 -10.33 -28.46
N PRO A 3 2.33 -11.12 -27.77
CA PRO A 3 1.82 -10.78 -26.44
C PRO A 3 2.94 -10.56 -25.40
N LEU A 4 4.08 -11.27 -25.53
CA LEU A 4 5.24 -11.00 -24.67
C LEU A 4 5.82 -9.59 -24.83
N PHE A 5 5.84 -9.03 -26.04
CA PHE A 5 6.39 -7.69 -26.25
C PHE A 5 5.50 -6.62 -25.60
N LEU A 6 4.17 -6.79 -25.68
CA LEU A 6 3.22 -5.90 -25.01
C LEU A 6 3.33 -5.99 -23.48
N ALA A 7 3.47 -7.20 -22.93
CA ALA A 7 3.65 -7.41 -21.50
C ALA A 7 4.97 -6.79 -20.99
N LEU A 8 6.07 -6.96 -21.73
CA LEU A 8 7.35 -6.34 -21.40
C LEU A 8 7.27 -4.81 -21.44
N LEU A 9 6.64 -4.24 -22.46
CA LEU A 9 6.48 -2.79 -22.57
C LEU A 9 5.59 -2.23 -21.46
N ALA A 10 4.47 -2.89 -21.13
CA ALA A 10 3.56 -2.48 -20.07
C ALA A 10 4.21 -2.54 -18.68
N THR A 11 4.97 -3.60 -18.39
CA THR A 11 5.68 -3.77 -17.11
C THR A 11 6.81 -2.76 -16.96
N LEU A 12 7.64 -2.56 -18.00
CA LEU A 12 8.69 -1.52 -18.00
C LEU A 12 8.11 -0.12 -17.84
N PHE A 13 6.98 0.17 -18.49
CA PHE A 13 6.30 1.44 -18.35
C PHE A 13 5.82 1.67 -16.90
N THR A 14 5.18 0.67 -16.29
CA THR A 14 4.69 0.75 -14.91
C THR A 14 5.83 0.95 -13.92
N TRP A 15 6.92 0.20 -14.06
CA TRP A 15 8.12 0.38 -13.25
C TRP A 15 8.80 1.74 -13.49
N GLY A 16 8.81 2.21 -14.73
CA GLY A 16 9.33 3.53 -15.09
C GLY A 16 8.58 4.67 -14.42
N MET A 17 7.24 4.60 -14.35
CA MET A 17 6.44 5.59 -13.63
C MET A 17 6.74 5.61 -12.13
N THR A 18 6.90 4.44 -11.49
CA THR A 18 7.31 4.35 -10.08
C THR A 18 8.71 4.93 -9.85
N ALA A 19 9.66 4.61 -10.72
CA ALA A 19 11.03 5.13 -10.65
C ALA A 19 11.07 6.65 -10.85
N LEU A 20 10.25 7.20 -11.76
CA LEU A 20 10.11 8.65 -11.95
C LEU A 20 9.53 9.33 -10.70
N GLY A 21 8.50 8.74 -10.08
CA GLY A 21 7.90 9.26 -8.84
C GLY A 21 8.91 9.29 -7.69
N ALA A 22 9.66 8.21 -7.49
CA ALA A 22 10.72 8.14 -6.48
C ALA A 22 11.90 9.08 -6.80
N GLY A 23 12.27 9.22 -8.07
CA GLY A 23 13.34 10.11 -8.53
C GLY A 23 13.06 11.59 -8.26
N LEU A 24 11.79 12.01 -8.31
CA LEU A 24 11.38 13.39 -8.01
C LEU A 24 11.77 13.83 -6.59
N VAL A 25 11.73 12.89 -5.62
CA VAL A 25 12.10 13.12 -4.22
C VAL A 25 13.59 13.45 -4.08
N LEU A 26 14.46 12.87 -4.92
CA LEU A 26 15.90 13.13 -4.89
C LEU A 26 16.25 14.55 -5.35
N VAL A 27 15.46 15.14 -6.24
CA VAL A 27 15.65 16.51 -6.76
C VAL A 27 14.97 17.55 -5.87
N THR A 28 13.89 17.18 -5.18
CA THR A 28 13.12 18.07 -4.30
C THR A 28 13.11 17.57 -2.84
N PRO A 29 14.26 17.58 -2.14
CA PRO A 29 14.35 17.05 -0.78
C PRO A 29 13.58 17.87 0.26
N ARG A 30 13.18 19.11 -0.06
CA ARG A 30 12.38 19.98 0.81
C ARG A 30 10.94 20.07 0.31
N MET A 31 10.20 18.97 0.37
CA MET A 31 8.77 18.95 0.10
C MET A 31 7.99 19.24 1.40
N SER A 32 6.99 20.12 1.36
CA SER A 32 6.12 20.33 2.53
C SER A 32 5.32 19.07 2.86
N GLN A 33 5.19 18.71 4.15
CA GLN A 33 4.41 17.52 4.56
C GLN A 33 2.97 17.56 4.04
N LYS A 34 2.35 18.75 4.00
CA LYS A 34 1.01 18.95 3.43
C LYS A 34 0.89 18.47 1.97
N PHE A 35 1.94 18.67 1.16
CA PHE A 35 1.94 18.22 -0.22
C PHE A 35 2.12 16.70 -0.32
N LEU A 36 2.97 16.11 0.54
CA LEU A 36 3.11 14.66 0.62
C LEU A 36 1.79 13.99 1.04
N ASP A 37 1.12 14.52 2.06
CA ASP A 37 -0.17 14.02 2.53
C ASP A 37 -1.24 14.14 1.45
N ALA A 38 -1.24 15.23 0.67
CA ALA A 38 -2.14 15.40 -0.47
C ALA A 38 -1.88 14.36 -1.57
N MET A 39 -0.61 14.06 -1.87
CA MET A 39 -0.25 13.02 -2.85
C MET A 39 -0.61 11.61 -2.38
N LEU A 40 -0.37 11.28 -1.11
CA LEU A 40 -0.76 10.01 -0.51
C LEU A 40 -2.29 9.84 -0.49
N GLY A 41 -3.02 10.89 -0.11
CA GLY A 41 -4.49 10.91 -0.15
C GLY A 41 -5.03 10.75 -1.57
N PHE A 42 -4.42 11.40 -2.56
CA PHE A 42 -4.78 11.23 -3.97
C PHE A 42 -4.55 9.78 -4.44
N ALA A 43 -3.39 9.20 -4.13
CA ALA A 43 -3.08 7.80 -4.48
C ALA A 43 -4.08 6.82 -3.84
N ALA A 44 -4.40 7.00 -2.55
CA ALA A 44 -5.41 6.22 -1.86
C ALA A 44 -6.79 6.36 -2.54
N GLY A 45 -7.20 7.58 -2.90
CA GLY A 45 -8.47 7.84 -3.58
C GLY A 45 -8.57 7.13 -4.94
N VAL A 46 -7.53 7.23 -5.79
CA VAL A 46 -7.50 6.55 -7.10
C VAL A 46 -7.64 5.04 -6.94
N MET A 47 -6.93 4.45 -5.97
CA MET A 47 -6.98 3.01 -5.73
C MET A 47 -8.37 2.54 -5.28
N ILE A 48 -9.04 3.31 -4.42
CA ILE A 48 -10.41 2.99 -3.98
C ILE A 48 -11.39 3.11 -5.15
N ALA A 49 -11.34 4.19 -5.92
CA ALA A 49 -12.23 4.39 -7.07
C ALA A 49 -12.07 3.30 -8.13
N ALA A 50 -10.84 2.97 -8.53
CA ALA A 50 -10.58 1.91 -9.49
C ALA A 50 -11.16 0.56 -9.03
N SER A 51 -11.06 0.26 -7.73
CA SER A 51 -11.62 -0.97 -7.16
C SER A 51 -13.15 -1.02 -7.25
N PHE A 52 -13.84 0.10 -6.98
CA PHE A 52 -15.30 0.16 -7.05
C PHE A 52 -15.84 -0.03 -8.48
N TRP A 53 -15.28 0.69 -9.46
CA TRP A 53 -15.78 0.58 -10.83
C TRP A 53 -15.31 -0.68 -11.54
N SER A 54 -14.02 -1.05 -11.40
CA SER A 54 -13.44 -2.13 -12.18
C SER A 54 -13.61 -3.50 -11.54
N LEU A 55 -13.86 -3.60 -10.23
CA LEU A 55 -14.04 -4.89 -9.55
C LEU A 55 -15.40 -5.04 -8.88
N LEU A 56 -15.89 -4.01 -8.16
CA LEU A 56 -17.10 -4.18 -7.36
C LEU A 56 -18.36 -4.27 -8.22
N LEU A 57 -18.52 -3.37 -9.21
CA LEU A 57 -19.64 -3.45 -10.17
C LEU A 57 -19.74 -4.81 -10.88
N PRO A 58 -18.68 -5.32 -11.55
CA PRO A 58 -18.77 -6.62 -12.21
C PRO A 58 -18.93 -7.78 -11.21
N ALA A 59 -18.40 -7.67 -9.99
CA ALA A 59 -18.62 -8.69 -8.97
C ALA A 59 -20.07 -8.75 -8.49
N LEU A 60 -20.78 -7.62 -8.43
CA LEU A 60 -22.20 -7.57 -8.08
C LEU A 60 -23.07 -8.19 -9.18
N GLU A 61 -22.80 -7.88 -10.45
CA GLU A 61 -23.51 -8.47 -11.60
C GLU A 61 -23.38 -10.00 -11.61
N LEU A 62 -22.16 -10.52 -11.40
CA LEU A 62 -21.92 -11.97 -11.31
C LEU A 62 -22.63 -12.62 -10.11
N ALA A 63 -22.78 -11.90 -9.00
CA ALA A 63 -23.51 -12.39 -7.82
C ALA A 63 -25.01 -12.45 -8.07
N GLU A 64 -25.59 -11.48 -8.77
CA GLU A 64 -27.00 -11.48 -9.18
C GLU A 64 -27.31 -12.64 -10.13
N GLU A 65 -26.45 -12.86 -11.14
CA GLU A 65 -26.58 -14.00 -12.07
C GLU A 65 -26.50 -15.35 -11.36
N SER A 66 -25.73 -15.43 -10.28
CA SER A 66 -25.57 -16.63 -9.45
C SER A 66 -26.70 -16.84 -8.44
N GLY A 67 -27.71 -15.97 -8.41
CA GLY A 67 -28.82 -16.01 -7.46
C GLY A 67 -28.43 -15.68 -6.01
N GLN A 68 -27.26 -15.07 -5.81
CA GLN A 68 -26.77 -14.65 -4.49
C GLN A 68 -27.17 -13.20 -4.19
N ILE A 69 -27.19 -12.83 -2.91
CA ILE A 69 -27.53 -11.47 -2.48
C ILE A 69 -26.29 -10.57 -2.67
N PRO A 70 -26.28 -9.60 -3.59
CA PRO A 70 -25.06 -8.92 -4.03
C PRO A 70 -24.38 -8.10 -2.92
N TRP A 71 -25.17 -7.38 -2.12
CA TRP A 71 -24.65 -6.58 -1.01
C TRP A 71 -23.97 -7.47 0.06
N LEU A 72 -24.47 -8.69 0.25
CA LEU A 72 -23.97 -9.63 1.25
C LEU A 72 -22.63 -10.22 0.78
N VAL A 73 -22.52 -10.60 -0.49
CA VAL A 73 -21.26 -11.10 -1.07
C VAL A 73 -20.18 -10.03 -1.05
N ALA A 74 -20.49 -8.81 -1.51
CA ALA A 74 -19.55 -7.69 -1.49
C ALA A 74 -19.14 -7.30 -0.06
N GLY A 75 -20.10 -7.23 0.86
CA GLY A 75 -19.83 -6.92 2.27
C GLY A 75 -18.99 -7.98 2.96
N MET A 76 -19.29 -9.27 2.77
CA MET A 76 -18.49 -10.37 3.32
C MET A 76 -17.08 -10.39 2.73
N GLY A 77 -16.93 -10.17 1.43
CA GLY A 77 -15.62 -10.07 0.77
C GLY A 77 -14.77 -8.93 1.35
N PHE A 78 -15.37 -7.76 1.59
CA PHE A 78 -14.69 -6.61 2.19
C PHE A 78 -14.28 -6.86 3.64
N VAL A 79 -15.16 -7.44 4.46
CA VAL A 79 -14.85 -7.79 5.86
C VAL A 79 -13.76 -8.86 5.92
N LEU A 80 -13.86 -9.90 5.10
CA LEU A 80 -12.88 -10.98 5.06
C LEU A 80 -11.51 -10.48 4.57
N GLY A 81 -11.49 -9.61 3.56
CA GLY A 81 -10.27 -8.93 3.10
C GLY A 81 -9.65 -8.03 4.19
N GLY A 82 -10.47 -7.25 4.91
CA GLY A 82 -10.00 -6.43 6.02
C GLY A 82 -9.45 -7.24 7.19
N VAL A 83 -10.11 -8.34 7.56
CA VAL A 83 -9.62 -9.28 8.56
C VAL A 83 -8.32 -9.94 8.10
N PHE A 84 -8.24 -10.34 6.84
CA PHE A 84 -7.02 -10.92 6.26
C PHE A 84 -5.85 -9.94 6.31
N LEU A 85 -6.06 -8.67 5.94
CA LEU A 85 -5.03 -7.63 6.05
C LEU A 85 -4.63 -7.40 7.51
N ARG A 86 -5.60 -7.32 8.45
CA ARG A 86 -5.30 -7.17 9.87
C ARG A 86 -4.50 -8.34 10.44
N LEU A 87 -4.78 -9.57 10.00
CA LEU A 87 -3.99 -10.74 10.37
C LEU A 87 -2.59 -10.67 9.76
N ALA A 88 -2.46 -10.31 8.48
CA ALA A 88 -1.17 -10.14 7.82
C ALA A 88 -0.31 -9.06 8.51
N ASP A 89 -0.93 -7.94 8.90
CA ASP A 89 -0.30 -6.88 9.66
C ASP A 89 0.17 -7.38 11.04
N ASN A 90 -0.64 -8.19 11.72
CA ASN A 90 -0.26 -8.82 12.98
C ASN A 90 0.89 -9.85 12.85
N PHE A 91 1.03 -10.49 11.68
CA PHE A 91 2.16 -11.40 11.38
C PHE A 91 3.45 -10.68 11.00
N LEU A 92 3.34 -9.47 10.46
CA LEU A 92 4.47 -8.60 10.19
C LEU A 92 4.66 -7.71 11.44
N PRO A 93 5.39 -8.11 12.51
CA PRO A 93 5.58 -7.25 13.67
C PRO A 93 6.17 -5.91 13.19
N HIS A 94 5.32 -4.88 13.18
CA HIS A 94 5.72 -3.57 12.67
C HIS A 94 6.76 -3.04 13.63
N LEU A 95 8.01 -2.98 13.17
CA LEU A 95 9.06 -2.30 13.90
C LEU A 95 8.65 -0.83 13.97
N HIS A 96 8.28 -0.34 15.16
CA HIS A 96 8.03 1.08 15.40
C HIS A 96 9.32 1.88 15.11
N ILE A 97 9.46 2.37 13.88
CA ILE A 97 10.48 3.33 13.49
C ILE A 97 10.00 4.71 13.99
N GLY A 98 10.25 5.04 15.27
CA GLY A 98 10.26 6.44 15.73
C GLY A 98 9.42 6.88 16.95
N LEU A 99 8.88 5.99 17.81
CA LEU A 99 8.17 6.39 19.05
C LEU A 99 8.63 5.58 20.28
N PRO A 100 8.52 6.13 21.51
CA PRO A 100 9.22 5.66 22.70
C PRO A 100 8.93 4.21 23.08
N GLU A 101 9.92 3.56 23.70
CA GLU A 101 9.98 2.12 24.03
C GLU A 101 8.85 1.56 24.91
N SER A 102 7.80 2.33 25.26
CA SER A 102 6.74 1.92 26.20
C SER A 102 5.55 1.20 25.57
N GLU A 103 5.49 1.07 24.24
CA GLU A 103 4.49 0.26 23.54
C GLU A 103 5.16 -0.72 22.55
N LYS A 104 6.04 -1.59 23.08
CA LYS A 104 6.52 -2.75 22.34
C LYS A 104 5.45 -3.83 22.39
N GLU A 105 4.55 -3.87 21.40
CA GLU A 105 3.79 -5.09 21.12
C GLU A 105 4.66 -6.07 20.32
N GLY A 106 5.05 -7.20 20.94
CA GLY A 106 5.81 -8.29 20.32
C GLY A 106 6.88 -8.92 21.22
N PHE A 107 7.09 -10.24 21.10
CA PHE A 107 8.02 -11.03 21.93
C PHE A 107 9.47 -10.48 21.86
N PRO A 108 10.21 -10.45 23.00
CA PRO A 108 11.55 -9.91 23.06
C PRO A 108 12.50 -10.77 22.21
N THR A 109 13.04 -10.20 21.14
CA THR A 109 14.12 -10.83 20.36
C THR A 109 15.40 -10.00 20.45
N HIS A 110 16.49 -10.69 20.77
CA HIS A 110 17.82 -10.17 21.10
C HIS A 110 18.63 -9.93 19.81
N TRP A 111 18.16 -9.05 18.92
CA TRP A 111 18.90 -8.69 17.70
C TRP A 111 19.47 -7.27 17.83
N LYS A 112 20.80 -7.17 17.87
CA LYS A 112 21.54 -5.91 17.89
C LYS A 112 21.65 -5.37 16.46
N THR A 113 20.73 -4.51 16.04
CA THR A 113 20.85 -3.78 14.77
C THR A 113 21.46 -2.41 15.04
N ASN A 114 22.49 -2.09 14.27
CA ASN A 114 23.31 -0.89 14.24
C ASN A 114 22.52 0.43 14.07
N ALA A 115 22.02 0.97 15.18
CA ALA A 115 21.29 2.24 15.27
C ALA A 115 22.07 3.49 14.78
N SER A 116 23.36 3.40 14.46
CA SER A 116 24.17 4.55 14.06
C SER A 116 23.79 5.14 12.69
N TRP A 117 23.17 4.36 11.80
CA TRP A 117 22.73 4.84 10.48
C TRP A 117 21.43 5.65 10.55
N CYS A 118 20.55 5.35 11.51
CA CYS A 118 19.25 6.01 11.67
C CYS A 118 19.38 7.44 12.24
N ILE A 119 20.37 7.67 13.12
CA ILE A 119 20.62 9.00 13.72
C ILE A 119 21.13 10.00 12.67
N ARG A 120 21.83 9.53 11.62
CA ARG A 120 22.35 10.37 10.54
C ARG A 120 21.27 10.80 9.52
N PHE A 121 20.12 10.13 9.50
CA PHE A 121 18.99 10.46 8.63
C PHE A 121 18.08 11.53 9.25
N ASN A 122 17.96 11.57 10.58
CA ASN A 122 17.20 12.60 11.30
C ASN A 122 17.84 14.00 11.26
N SER A 123 19.09 14.14 10.80
CA SER A 123 19.72 15.45 10.55
C SER A 123 19.40 16.04 9.17
N TRP A 124 18.60 15.34 8.36
CA TRP A 124 18.13 15.77 7.03
C TRP A 124 16.61 16.03 6.97
N GLN A 125 15.90 15.90 8.10
CA GLN A 125 14.51 16.32 8.27
C GLN A 125 14.46 17.62 9.07
#